data_AF-A0A1L5L2E0-F1
#
_entry.id   AF-A0A1L5L2E0-F1
#
_cell.length_a   1.000
_cell.length_b   1.000
_cell.length_c   1.000
_cell.angle_alpha   90.00
_cell.angle_beta   90.00
_cell.angle_gamma   90.00
#
_symmetry.space_group_name_H-M   'P 1'
#
loop_
_entity.id
_entity.type
_entity.pdbx_description
1 polymer ?
#
loop_
_entity_poly.entity_id
_entity_poly.type
_entity_poly.pdbx_seq_one_letter_code
_entity_poly.pdbx_strand_id
1 'polypeptide(L)'
;MSEELFTPKNIIVTGGCGFIGSNFVHYVVDNHPDVHVTVLDALTYAGNIANIAGLPEDRVEFVHGNICDAELLDRIVPGHDAIVHYAAESHNDNSIAN
;
A
#
# COMPACT_ATOMS: atom_id res chain seq x y z
N MET A 1 18.80 -19.86 -20.48
CA MET A 1 18.69 -19.48 -19.06
C MET A 1 17.31 -18.89 -18.91
N SER A 2 16.38 -19.58 -18.26
CA SER A 2 15.11 -18.98 -17.86
C SER A 2 15.42 -17.97 -16.78
N GLU A 3 15.12 -16.69 -17.02
CA GLU A 3 15.10 -15.71 -15.94
C GLU A 3 14.10 -16.21 -14.90
N GLU A 4 14.56 -16.44 -13.66
CA GLU A 4 13.65 -16.66 -12.55
C GLU A 4 12.78 -15.41 -12.42
N LEU A 5 11.48 -15.57 -12.67
CA LEU A 5 10.51 -14.50 -12.52
C LEU A 5 10.43 -14.14 -11.03
N PHE A 6 10.73 -12.88 -10.72
CA PHE A 6 10.57 -12.35 -9.37
C PHE A 6 9.12 -12.54 -8.89
N THR A 7 8.95 -13.21 -7.76
CA THR A 7 7.66 -13.44 -7.12
C THR A 7 7.71 -12.92 -5.68
N PRO A 8 7.22 -11.70 -5.41
CA PRO A 8 7.27 -11.14 -4.06
C PRO A 8 6.37 -11.93 -3.12
N LYS A 9 6.76 -12.03 -1.85
CA LYS A 9 5.95 -12.67 -0.79
C LYS A 9 5.51 -11.68 0.28
N ASN A 10 6.30 -10.64 0.52
CA ASN A 10 5.97 -9.57 1.45
C ASN A 10 6.10 -8.23 0.72
N ILE A 11 5.00 -7.49 0.60
CA ILE A 11 4.98 -6.20 -0.10
C ILE A 11 4.48 -5.08 0.80
N ILE A 12 5.04 -3.88 0.62
CA ILE A 12 4.46 -2.65 1.16
C ILE A 12 3.64 -1.99 0.07
N VAL A 13 2.38 -1.67 0.35
CA VAL A 13 1.54 -0.83 -0.53
C VAL A 13 1.36 0.52 0.15
N THR A 14 2.06 1.55 -0.34
CA THR A 14 1.87 2.89 0.20
C THR A 14 0.64 3.54 -0.44
N GLY A 15 -0.13 4.32 0.30
CA GLY A 15 -1.38 4.92 -0.20
C GLY A 15 -2.50 3.88 -0.39
N GLY A 16 -2.37 2.72 0.28
CA GLY A 16 -3.28 1.59 0.14
C GLY A 16 -4.66 1.80 0.76
N CYS A 17 -4.91 2.91 1.47
CA CYS A 17 -6.26 3.31 1.90
C CYS A 17 -6.92 4.28 0.91
N GLY A 18 -6.22 4.73 -0.13
CA GLY A 18 -6.79 5.53 -1.23
C GLY A 18 -7.59 4.69 -2.23
N PHE A 19 -8.11 5.32 -3.29
CA PHE A 19 -8.97 4.63 -4.27
C PHE A 19 -8.26 3.51 -5.04
N ILE A 20 -7.18 3.83 -5.77
CA ILE A 20 -6.45 2.84 -6.58
C ILE A 20 -5.66 1.88 -5.68
N GLY A 21 -5.00 2.42 -4.66
CA GLY A 21 -4.20 1.64 -3.73
C GLY A 21 -5.02 0.55 -3.04
N SER A 22 -6.22 0.87 -2.53
CA SER A 22 -7.06 -0.14 -1.87
C SER A 22 -7.53 -1.23 -2.84
N ASN A 23 -7.95 -0.87 -4.06
CA ASN A 23 -8.30 -1.86 -5.08
C ASN A 23 -7.12 -2.78 -5.43
N PHE A 24 -5.89 -2.26 -5.46
CA PHE A 24 -4.71 -3.09 -5.63
C PHE A 24 -4.52 -4.06 -4.45
N VAL A 25 -4.72 -3.60 -3.21
CA VAL A 25 -4.67 -4.47 -2.02
C VAL A 25 -5.71 -5.60 -2.12
N HIS A 26 -6.97 -5.28 -2.47
CA HIS A 26 -8.02 -6.28 -2.72
C HIS A 26 -7.61 -7.28 -3.80
N TYR A 27 -7.11 -6.79 -4.94
CA TYR A 27 -6.63 -7.63 -6.03
C TYR A 27 -5.54 -8.61 -5.57
N VAL A 28 -4.56 -8.15 -4.78
CA VAL A 28 -3.49 -9.01 -4.27
C VAL A 28 -4.02 -10.07 -3.31
N VAL A 29 -4.92 -9.70 -2.41
CA VAL A 29 -5.54 -10.67 -1.49
C VAL A 29 -6.29 -11.77 -2.25
N ASP A 30 -7.06 -11.39 -3.27
CA ASP A 30 -7.92 -12.30 -4.03
C ASP A 30 -7.14 -13.19 -5.01
N ASN A 31 -6.07 -12.68 -5.63
CA ASN A 31 -5.40 -13.33 -6.76
C ASN A 31 -4.01 -13.88 -6.43
N HIS A 32 -3.42 -13.44 -5.32
CA HIS A 32 -2.06 -13.82 -4.91
C HIS A 32 -2.06 -14.34 -3.47
N PRO A 33 -2.60 -15.56 -3.22
CA PRO A 33 -2.85 -16.07 -1.86
C PRO A 33 -1.60 -16.26 -0.99
N ASP A 34 -0.42 -16.27 -1.59
CA ASP A 34 0.86 -16.43 -0.88
C ASP A 34 1.53 -15.09 -0.55
N VAL A 35 0.88 -13.95 -0.81
CA VAL A 35 1.46 -12.60 -0.63
C VAL A 35 0.87 -11.92 0.60
N HIS A 36 1.73 -11.49 1.51
CA HIS A 36 1.38 -10.61 2.62
C HIS A 36 1.52 -9.14 2.18
N VAL A 37 0.55 -8.31 2.57
CA VAL A 37 0.50 -6.89 2.24
C VAL A 37 0.56 -6.05 3.50
N THR A 38 1.58 -5.21 3.62
CA THR A 38 1.61 -4.14 4.62
C THR A 38 1.17 -2.84 3.95
N VAL A 39 0.00 -2.32 4.35
CA VAL A 39 -0.53 -1.05 3.87
C VAL A 39 0.05 0.08 4.71
N LEU A 40 0.84 0.96 4.07
CA LEU A 40 1.31 2.20 4.68
C LEU A 40 0.47 3.37 4.15
N ASP A 41 -0.30 4.01 5.01
CA ASP A 41 -1.10 5.17 4.60
C ASP A 41 -1.07 6.25 5.67
N ALA A 42 -1.05 7.52 5.26
CA ALA A 42 -1.07 8.67 6.17
C ALA A 42 -2.49 9.02 6.63
N LEU A 43 -3.51 8.44 6.00
CA LEU A 43 -4.93 8.77 6.19
C LEU A 43 -5.18 10.28 6.04
N THR A 44 -4.67 10.85 4.94
CA THR A 44 -5.06 12.22 4.54
C THR A 44 -6.53 12.24 4.11
N TYR A 45 -7.04 13.37 3.60
CA TYR A 45 -8.45 13.47 3.20
C TYR A 45 -8.88 12.40 2.16
N ALA A 46 -7.93 11.90 1.36
CA ALA A 46 -8.18 10.91 0.32
C ALA A 46 -8.09 9.45 0.81
N GLY A 47 -7.56 9.22 2.02
CA GLY A 47 -7.40 7.89 2.61
C GLY A 47 -8.58 7.53 3.50
N ASN A 48 -9.13 6.33 3.34
CA ASN A 48 -10.18 5.81 4.21
C ASN A 48 -9.87 4.35 4.60
N ILE A 49 -9.67 4.11 5.89
CA ILE A 49 -9.38 2.77 6.42
C ILE A 49 -10.51 1.76 6.12
N ALA A 50 -11.75 2.24 5.96
CA ALA A 50 -12.88 1.40 5.57
C ALA A 50 -12.69 0.74 4.18
N ASN A 51 -11.82 1.30 3.32
CA ASN A 51 -11.53 0.73 2.01
C ASN A 51 -10.79 -0.61 2.09
N ILE A 52 -10.10 -0.91 3.19
CA ILE A 52 -9.42 -2.19 3.43
C ILE A 52 -10.05 -2.98 4.59
N ALA A 53 -11.13 -2.46 5.19
CA ALA A 53 -11.81 -3.13 6.28
C ALA A 53 -12.43 -4.46 5.81
N GLY A 54 -12.29 -5.50 6.62
CA GLY A 54 -12.80 -6.83 6.32
C GLY A 54 -11.86 -7.72 5.47
N LEU A 55 -10.70 -7.20 5.07
CA LEU A 55 -9.64 -8.03 4.52
C LEU A 55 -9.03 -8.93 5.62
N PRO A 56 -8.48 -10.11 5.28
CA PRO A 56 -7.95 -11.04 6.27
C PRO A 56 -6.75 -10.44 7.02
N GLU A 57 -6.84 -10.38 8.35
CA GLU A 57 -5.79 -9.79 9.22
C GLU A 57 -4.46 -10.54 9.18
N ASP A 58 -4.48 -11.82 8.79
CA ASP A 58 -3.27 -12.63 8.57
C ASP A 58 -2.59 -12.36 7.21
N ARG A 59 -3.24 -11.58 6.35
CA ARG A 59 -2.78 -11.25 4.98
C ARG A 59 -2.55 -9.77 4.76
N VAL A 60 -3.23 -8.92 5.52
CA VAL A 60 -3.15 -7.46 5.39
C VAL A 60 -2.90 -6.84 6.75
N GLU A 61 -1.74 -6.20 6.89
CA GLU A 61 -1.38 -5.38 8.03
C GLU A 61 -1.54 -3.91 7.67
N PHE A 62 -2.06 -3.10 8.59
CA PHE A 62 -2.15 -1.65 8.42
C PHE A 62 -1.15 -0.91 9.30
N VAL A 63 -0.38 -0.02 8.69
CA VAL A 63 0.53 0.91 9.35
C VAL A 63 0.09 2.34 9.04
N HIS A 64 -0.37 3.04 10.07
CA HIS A 64 -0.65 4.48 9.95
C HIS A 64 0.67 5.26 10.00
N GLY A 65 0.98 6.00 8.94
CA GLY A 65 2.20 6.80 8.91
C GLY A 65 2.46 7.52 7.59
N ASN A 66 3.47 8.39 7.60
CA ASN A 66 3.85 9.18 6.43
C ASN A 66 5.05 8.54 5.73
N ILE A 67 5.00 8.43 4.41
CA ILE A 67 6.13 7.98 3.58
C ILE A 67 7.38 8.86 3.71
N CYS A 68 7.25 10.09 4.20
CA CYS A 68 8.38 10.99 4.45
C CYS A 68 9.04 10.77 5.83
N ASP A 69 8.49 9.91 6.68
CA ASP A 69 9.07 9.56 7.99
C ASP A 69 10.14 8.47 7.80
N ALA A 70 11.40 8.90 7.73
CA ALA A 70 12.53 8.00 7.53
C ALA A 70 12.69 6.99 8.68
N GLU A 71 12.44 7.38 9.93
CA GLU A 71 12.56 6.48 11.09
C GLU A 71 11.45 5.42 11.10
N LEU A 72 10.26 5.75 10.58
CA LEU A 72 9.22 4.76 10.33
C LEU A 72 9.65 3.80 9.22
N LEU A 73 10.12 4.31 8.08
CA LEU A 73 10.55 3.48 6.96
C LEU A 73 11.69 2.53 7.35
N ASP A 74 12.68 3.00 8.11
CA ASP A 74 13.78 2.18 8.63
C ASP A 74 13.29 1.01 9.49
N ARG A 75 12.14 1.15 10.16
CA ARG A 75 11.53 0.09 10.97
C ARG A 75 10.70 -0.90 10.17
N ILE A 76 9.93 -0.42 9.17
CA ILE A 76 8.93 -1.25 8.49
C ILE A 76 9.43 -1.86 7.18
N VAL A 77 10.39 -1.23 6.49
CA VAL A 77 10.89 -1.74 5.20
C VAL A 77 11.64 -3.07 5.32
N PRO A 78 12.51 -3.29 6.34
CA PRO A 78 13.24 -4.55 6.46
C PRO A 78 12.32 -5.78 6.47
N GLY A 79 12.65 -6.77 5.64
CA GLY A 79 11.87 -8.01 5.49
C GLY A 79 10.85 -8.02 4.34
N HIS A 80 10.63 -6.88 3.68
CA HIS A 80 9.80 -6.80 2.48
C HIS A 80 10.62 -7.00 1.20
N ASP A 81 10.00 -7.63 0.20
CA ASP A 81 10.61 -7.95 -1.09
C ASP A 81 10.37 -6.83 -2.12
N ALA A 82 9.27 -6.08 -1.96
CA ALA A 82 8.87 -5.02 -2.88
C ALA A 82 8.07 -3.90 -2.19
N ILE A 83 8.09 -2.72 -2.82
CA ILE A 83 7.24 -1.58 -2.47
C ILE A 83 6.43 -1.20 -3.72
N VAL A 84 5.11 -1.13 -3.58
CA VAL A 84 4.19 -0.61 -4.59
C VAL A 84 3.68 0.74 -4.11
N HIS A 85 4.05 1.80 -4.81
CA HIS A 85 3.96 3.17 -4.31
C HIS A 85 2.78 3.94 -4.92
N TYR A 86 1.65 4.01 -4.23
CA TYR A 86 0.49 4.83 -4.65
C TYR A 86 0.31 6.11 -3.82
N ALA A 87 1.01 6.23 -2.68
CA ALA A 87 0.90 7.40 -1.81
C ALA A 87 1.29 8.70 -2.54
N ALA A 88 0.31 9.58 -2.74
CA ALA A 88 0.50 10.90 -3.32
C ALA A 88 -0.69 11.79 -2.96
N GLU A 89 -0.47 13.11 -2.92
CA GLU A 89 -1.56 14.07 -2.99
C GLU A 89 -2.06 14.13 -4.43
N SER A 90 -3.24 13.56 -4.68
CA SER A 90 -3.72 13.25 -6.03
C SER A 90 -4.75 14.24 -6.57
N HIS A 91 -5.37 15.08 -5.73
CA HIS A 91 -6.13 16.22 -6.23
C HIS A 91 -5.18 17.35 -6.62
N ASN A 92 -5.31 17.77 -7.87
CA ASN A 92 -4.81 19.05 -8.30
C ASN A 92 -5.80 20.13 -7.81
N ASP A 93 -5.62 20.63 -6.59
CA ASP A 93 -6.40 21.77 -6.08
C ASP A 93 -6.27 23.03 -6.98
N ASN A 94 -5.23 23.10 -7.84
CA ASN A 94 -5.06 24.15 -8.85
C ASN A 94 -5.83 23.90 -10.18
N SER A 95 -6.69 22.88 -10.25
CA SER A 95 -7.44 22.54 -11.47
C SER A 95 -8.77 23.29 -11.64
N ILE A 96 -9.31 23.92 -10.59
CA ILE A 96 -10.65 24.53 -10.59
C ILE A 96 -10.59 26.02 -10.22
N ALA A 97 -9.56 26.71 -10.69
CA ALA A 97 -9.56 28.17 -10.78
C ALA A 97 -9.78 28.54 -12.25
N ASN A 98 -11.04 28.51 -12.69
CA ASN A 98 -11.50 29.18 -13.92
C ASN A 98 -12.29 30.43 -13.55
#